data_AF-A0A3M1MUF6-F1
#
_entry.id   AF-A0A3M1MUF6-F1
#
_cell.length_a   1.000
_cell.length_b   1.000
_cell.length_c   1.000
_cell.angle_alpha   90.00
_cell.angle_beta   90.00
_cell.angle_gamma   90.00
#
_symmetry.space_group_name_H-M   'P 1'
#
loop_
_entity.id
_entity.type
_entity.pdbx_description
1 polymer ?
#
loop_
_entity_poly.entity_id
_entity_poly.type
_entity_poly.pdbx_seq_one_letter_code
_entity_poly.pdbx_strand_id
1 'polypeptide(L)' 'MKAIIHLTDFSAVAQDAYAYALAVSRHLGAELHVVHIYDRPYASIAYQGGLSAVIDAAMEERIRAEL' A
#
# COMPACT_ATOMS: atom_id res chain seq x y z
N MET A 1 -6.49 -21.43 0.86
CA MET A 1 -5.37 -20.69 0.24
C MET A 1 -4.49 -20.12 1.34
N LYS A 2 -3.17 -20.04 1.11
CA LYS A 2 -2.23 -19.35 1.99
C LYS A 2 -1.87 -18.01 1.34
N ALA A 3 -1.69 -16.98 2.15
CA ALA A 3 -1.33 -15.65 1.68
C ALA A 3 -0.22 -15.05 2.57
N ILE A 4 0.66 -14.28 1.94
CA ILE A 4 1.71 -13.48 2.59
C ILE A 4 1.41 -12.00 2.30
N ILE A 5 1.51 -11.16 3.32
CA ILE A 5 1.40 -9.70 3.17
C ILE A 5 2.80 -9.11 3.35
N HIS A 6 3.29 -8.44 2.31
CA HIS A 6 4.48 -7.60 2.39
C HIS A 6 4.04 -6.14 2.53
N LEU A 7 4.32 -5.56 3.69
CA LEU A 7 4.13 -4.13 3.93
C LEU A 7 5.33 -3.37 3.37
N THR A 8 5.07 -2.26 2.68
CA THR A 8 6.12 -1.39 2.16
C THR A 8 5.84 0.06 2.47
N ASP A 9 6.89 0.77 2.88
CA ASP A 9 6.98 2.24 2.94
C ASP A 9 7.94 2.77 1.87
N PHE A 10 8.27 1.93 0.87
CA PHE A 10 9.25 2.17 -0.19
C PHE A 10 10.69 2.41 0.25
N SER A 11 11.02 2.18 1.54
CA SER A 11 12.40 2.22 2.01
C SER A 11 13.23 1.07 1.42
N ALA A 12 14.56 1.23 1.42
CA ALA A 12 15.48 0.15 1.04
C ALA A 12 15.28 -1.11 1.90
N VAL A 13 14.96 -0.94 3.19
CA VAL A 13 14.70 -2.06 4.10
C VAL A 13 13.44 -2.84 3.69
N ALA A 14 12.38 -2.13 3.29
CA ALA A 14 11.19 -2.77 2.75
C ALA A 14 11.49 -3.49 1.42
N GLN A 15 12.34 -2.92 0.56
CA GLN A 15 12.77 -3.60 -0.68
C GLN A 15 13.53 -4.90 -0.41
N ASP A 16 14.42 -4.93 0.59
CA ASP A 16 15.11 -6.16 0.99
C ASP A 16 14.12 -7.21 1.54
N ALA A 17 13.15 -6.77 2.35
CA ALA A 17 12.10 -7.65 2.88
C ALA A 17 11.18 -8.22 1.77
N TYR A 18 10.95 -7.46 0.68
CA TYR A 18 10.19 -7.93 -0.48
C TYR A 18 10.82 -9.16 -1.13
N ALA A 19 12.15 -9.16 -1.30
CA ALA A 19 12.86 -10.29 -1.90
C ALA A 19 12.64 -11.58 -1.10
N TYR A 20 12.62 -11.49 0.23
CA TYR A 20 12.34 -12.61 1.11
C TYR A 20 10.86 -13.05 1.03
N ALA A 21 9.92 -12.11 1.08
CA ALA A 21 8.49 -12.40 0.96
C ALA A 21 8.15 -13.12 -0.35
N LEU A 22 8.80 -12.72 -1.46
CA LEU A 22 8.68 -13.37 -2.76
C LEU A 22 9.26 -14.80 -2.78
N ALA A 23 10.41 -15.02 -2.16
CA ALA A 23 11.00 -16.35 -2.08
C ALA A 23 10.11 -17.31 -1.27
N VAL A 24 9.60 -16.84 -0.13
CA VAL A 24 8.73 -17.63 0.76
C VAL A 24 7.37 -17.91 0.11
N SER A 25 6.77 -16.94 -0.58
CA SER A 25 5.48 -17.14 -1.25
C SER A 25 5.57 -18.22 -2.32
N ARG A 26 6.63 -18.20 -3.13
CA ARG A 26 6.91 -19.23 -4.16
C ARG A 26 7.13 -20.60 -3.53
N HIS A 27 7.90 -20.68 -2.45
CA HIS A 27 8.15 -21.95 -1.77
C HIS A 27 6.87 -22.58 -1.19
N LEU A 28 5.98 -21.75 -0.65
CA LEU A 28 4.75 -22.19 -0.01
C LEU A 28 3.55 -22.34 -0.96
N GLY A 29 3.70 -21.94 -2.23
CA GLY A 29 2.56 -21.83 -3.16
C GLY A 29 1.49 -20.84 -2.65
N ALA A 30 1.93 -19.76 -2.00
CA ALA A 30 1.07 -18.75 -1.41
C ALA A 30 0.94 -17.52 -2.32
N GLU A 31 -0.20 -16.83 -2.24
CA GLU A 31 -0.36 -15.52 -2.86
C GLU A 31 0.46 -14.48 -2.10
N LEU A 32 1.05 -13.52 -2.81
CA LEU A 32 1.78 -12.39 -2.22
C LEU A 32 1.01 -11.10 -2.47
N HIS A 33 0.53 -10.47 -1.40
CA HIS A 33 -0.06 -9.14 -1.45
C HIS A 33 0.97 -8.11 -1.00
N VAL A 34 1.17 -7.08 -1.81
CA VAL A 34 2.02 -5.93 -1.47
C VAL A 34 1.12 -4.77 -1.05
N VAL A 35 1.37 -4.20 0.12
CA VAL A 35 0.51 -3.18 0.71
C VAL A 35 1.35 -2.00 1.18
N HIS A 36 1.01 -0.82 0.68
CA HIS A 36 1.51 0.45 1.20
C HIS A 36 0.45 1.06 2.12
N ILE A 37 0.82 1.39 3.35
CA ILE A 37 -0.04 2.10 4.31
C ILE A 37 0.43 3.54 4.33
N TYR A 38 -0.50 4.47 4.09
CA TYR A 38 -0.25 5.90 4.16
C TYR A 38 -1.28 6.55 5.08
N ASP A 39 -0.84 7.55 5.85
CA ASP A 39 -1.75 8.39 6.60
C ASP A 39 -2.48 9.33 5.64
N ARG A 40 -3.81 9.31 5.68
CA ARG A 40 -4.58 10.33 4.96
C ARG A 40 -4.35 11.67 5.67
N PRO A 41 -3.85 12.71 4.96
CA PRO A 41 -3.55 14.00 5.58
C PRO A 41 -4.78 14.75 6.12
N TYR A 42 -6.00 14.22 5.90
CA TYR A 42 -7.26 14.83 6.31
C TYR A 42 -8.16 13.84 7.05
N ALA A 43 -7.70 13.30 8.18
CA ALA A 43 -8.61 12.78 9.21
C ALA A 43 -9.26 13.95 9.98
N SER A 44 -9.85 14.90 9.24
CA SER A 44 -10.59 16.02 9.81
C SER A 44 -12.05 15.62 9.94
N ILE A 45 -12.54 15.73 11.16
CA ILE A 45 -13.82 15.34 11.71
C ILE A 45 -14.99 16.19 11.13
N ALA A 46 -14.80 16.80 9.96
CA ALA A 46 -15.77 17.62 9.22
C ALA A 46 -16.00 17.01 7.83
N TYR A 47 -16.64 15.84 7.80
CA TYR A 47 -16.87 15.03 6.60
C TYR A 47 -18.08 15.56 5.80
N GLN A 48 -17.88 16.57 4.95
CA GLN A 48 -18.83 16.87 3.87
C GLN A 48 -18.44 16.06 2.63
N GLY A 49 -19.15 14.95 2.39
CA GLY A 49 -18.77 13.87 1.45
C GLY A 49 -18.46 14.25 -0.01
N GLY A 50 -18.73 15.48 -0.45
CA GLY A 50 -18.39 15.94 -1.80
C GLY A 50 -16.91 16.29 -1.99
N LEU A 51 -16.25 16.88 -0.98
CA LEU A 51 -14.84 17.28 -1.08
C LEU A 51 -13.89 16.08 -0.94
N SER A 52 -14.30 15.06 -0.20
CA SER A 52 -13.54 13.82 0.00
C SER A 52 -13.26 13.11 -1.32
N ALA A 53 -14.24 13.01 -2.22
CA ALA A 53 -14.06 12.28 -3.49
C ALA A 53 -13.02 12.94 -4.41
N VAL A 54 -12.96 14.29 -4.43
CA VAL A 54 -11.99 15.04 -5.25
C VAL A 54 -10.59 14.91 -4.67
N ILE A 55 -10.44 15.02 -3.34
CA ILE A 55 -9.15 14.83 -2.66
C ILE A 55 -8.66 13.40 -2.84
N ASP A 56 -9.54 12.42 -2.73
CA ASP A 56 -9.21 11.00 -2.88
C ASP A 56 -8.73 10.68 -4.30
N ALA A 57 -9.40 11.21 -5.33
CA ALA A 57 -9.00 11.02 -6.73
C ALA A 57 -7.63 11.65 -7.02
N ALA A 58 -7.40 12.89 -6.57
CA ALA A 58 -6.11 13.57 -6.74
C ALA A 58 -4.98 12.88 -5.96
N MET A 59 -5.28 12.33 -4.78
CA MET A 59 -4.33 11.56 -3.99
C MET A 59 -3.97 10.23 -4.65
N GLU A 60 -4.95 9.52 -5.21
CA GLU A 60 -4.72 8.29 -5.96
C GLU A 60 -3.83 8.54 -7.19
N GLU A 61 -4.07 9.62 -7.93
CA GLU A 61 -3.21 10.02 -9.06
C GLU A 61 -1.77 10.29 -8.60
N ARG A 62 -1.58 10.99 -7.49
CA ARG A 62 -0.24 11.27 -6.94
C ARG A 62 0.47 10.00 -6.50
N ILE A 63 -0.21 9.12 -5.75
CA ILE A 63 0.36 7.84 -5.32
C ILE A 63 0.77 7.01 -6.54
N ARG A 64 -0.04 7.01 -7.61
CA ARG A 64 0.29 6.32 -8.86
C ARG A 64 1.47 6.94 -9.61
N ALA A 65 1.76 8.23 -9.41
CA ALA A 65 2.88 8.92 -10.03
C ALA A 65 4.19 8.79 -9.24
N GLU A 66 4.11 8.51 -7.93
CA GLU A 66 5.27 8.29 -7.05
C GLU A 66 5.74 6.82 -6.99
N LEU A 67 4.92 5.90 -7.50
CA LEU A 67 5.19 4.47 -7.68
C LEU A 67 5.82 4.17 -9.04
#